data_AF-A0A841FKY5-F1
#
_entry.id   AF-A0A841FKY5-F1
#
_cell.length_a   1.000
_cell.length_b   1.000
_cell.length_c   1.000
_cell.angle_alpha   90.00
_cell.angle_beta   90.00
_cell.angle_gamma   90.00
#
_symmetry.space_group_name_H-M   'P 1'
#
loop_
_entity.id
_entity.type
_entity.pdbx_description
1 polymer ?
#
loop_
_entity_poly.entity_id
_entity_poly.type
_entity_poly.pdbx_seq_one_letter_code
_entity_poly.pdbx_strand_id
1 'polypeptide(L)'
;MVLRQLKAVFGAGVTVDSVLTDPNVTPGATLNGEVTFVGGENDQKVESINIEFTAIVELDDKGEDKQSTFDFHRAQVSGPFQLAKGSTHSVAFSIPVPLETPLSAVGGRPLPTMKLGVSTELALDNAFDKGDLDPLVVEPLPIQAAVMAAMEELGFVLQLADLEAGTIPGSHMPFYQEIEYWPGGEFKDRFREVELTFVAGKLSTDVLLQANDKGGLLSPAHDAYQRFTVQNEEPGDLVEALRMQLTQLAQRQGIA
;
A
#
# COMPACT_ATOMS: atom_id res chain seq x y z
N MET A 1 9.27 -21.93 -1.18
CA MET A 1 9.85 -20.57 -1.13
C MET A 1 10.51 -20.29 -2.46
N VAL A 2 10.06 -19.26 -3.17
CA VAL A 2 10.80 -18.73 -4.33
C VAL A 2 11.61 -17.55 -3.79
N LEU A 3 12.92 -17.75 -3.65
CA LEU A 3 13.85 -16.68 -3.30
C LEU A 3 14.00 -15.80 -4.55
N ARG A 4 13.57 -14.53 -4.49
CA ARG A 4 13.84 -13.57 -5.57
C ARG A 4 15.09 -12.77 -5.21
N GLN A 5 15.97 -12.62 -6.19
CA GLN A 5 17.22 -11.87 -6.10
C GLN A 5 17.12 -10.74 -7.12
N LEU A 6 17.25 -9.49 -6.69
CA LEU A 6 17.32 -8.32 -7.55
C LEU A 6 18.65 -7.61 -7.29
N LYS A 7 19.53 -7.68 -8.30
CA LYS A 7 20.87 -7.09 -8.27
C LYS A 7 20.87 -5.76 -8.98
N ALA A 8 21.29 -4.70 -8.27
CA ALA A 8 21.54 -3.40 -8.84
C ALA A 8 23.00 -2.98 -8.62
N VAL A 9 23.53 -2.18 -9.55
CA VAL A 9 24.89 -1.62 -9.49
C VAL A 9 24.78 -0.13 -9.21
N PHE A 10 25.40 0.29 -8.12
CA PHE A 10 25.39 1.65 -7.59
C PHE A 10 26.76 2.30 -7.88
N GLY A 11 26.85 3.61 -7.66
CA GLY A 11 28.03 4.42 -7.84
C GLY A 11 29.31 3.79 -7.29
N ALA A 12 30.44 4.09 -7.94
CA ALA A 12 31.75 3.50 -7.67
C ALA A 12 31.84 1.96 -7.86
N GLY A 13 30.83 1.34 -8.50
CA GLY A 13 30.82 -0.08 -8.85
C GLY A 13 30.38 -1.00 -7.70
N VAL A 14 29.74 -0.45 -6.67
CA VAL A 14 29.18 -1.26 -5.58
C VAL A 14 27.95 -1.99 -6.08
N THR A 15 27.89 -3.31 -5.88
CA THR A 15 26.67 -4.08 -6.19
C THR A 15 25.86 -4.28 -4.93
N VAL A 16 24.55 -4.10 -5.02
CA VAL A 16 23.59 -4.33 -3.93
C VAL A 16 22.57 -5.35 -4.38
N ASP A 17 22.26 -6.29 -3.48
CA ASP A 17 21.27 -7.34 -3.68
C ASP A 17 20.42 -7.43 -2.41
N SER A 18 19.11 -7.30 -2.55
CA SER A 18 18.16 -7.42 -1.45
C SER A 18 17.33 -8.66 -1.62
N VAL A 19 17.15 -9.39 -0.52
CA VAL A 19 16.38 -10.63 -0.48
C VAL A 19 15.40 -10.56 0.68
N LEU A 20 14.11 -10.57 0.34
CA LEU A 20 13.03 -10.70 1.31
C LEU A 20 12.89 -12.16 1.73
N THR A 21 12.76 -12.40 3.03
CA THR A 21 12.48 -13.74 3.58
C THR A 21 11.11 -14.23 3.13
N ASP A 22 10.11 -13.36 3.20
CA ASP A 22 8.77 -13.56 2.65
C ASP A 22 8.26 -12.23 2.09
N PRO A 23 7.96 -12.14 0.78
CA PRO A 23 7.37 -10.94 0.20
C PRO A 23 5.87 -10.81 0.50
N ASN A 24 5.23 -11.84 1.08
CA ASN A 24 3.84 -11.76 1.50
C ASN A 24 3.76 -11.23 2.93
N VAL A 25 3.07 -10.11 3.10
CA VAL A 25 2.92 -9.45 4.38
C VAL A 25 1.47 -9.04 4.61
N THR A 26 1.17 -8.71 5.86
CA THR A 26 -0.06 -8.05 6.27
C THR A 26 0.32 -6.73 6.94
N PRO A 27 -0.46 -5.65 6.82
CA PRO A 27 -0.19 -4.43 7.55
C PRO A 27 0.02 -4.66 9.05
N GLY A 28 0.99 -3.96 9.66
CA GLY A 28 1.36 -4.16 11.06
C GLY A 28 2.23 -5.38 11.36
N ALA A 29 2.43 -6.30 10.40
CA ALA A 29 3.39 -7.39 10.54
C ALA A 29 4.84 -6.88 10.44
N THR A 30 5.80 -7.80 10.44
CA THR A 30 7.22 -7.49 10.31
C THR A 30 7.76 -8.05 9.01
N LEU A 31 8.27 -7.17 8.14
CA LEU A 31 9.03 -7.55 6.95
C LEU A 31 10.47 -7.86 7.35
N ASN A 32 10.95 -9.05 6.99
CA ASN A 32 12.31 -9.49 7.26
C ASN A 32 13.05 -9.76 5.95
N GLY A 33 14.34 -9.49 5.94
CA GLY A 33 15.19 -9.78 4.80
C GLY A 33 16.66 -9.54 5.12
N GLU A 34 17.47 -9.60 4.07
CA GLU A 34 18.89 -9.32 4.12
C GLU A 34 19.28 -8.51 2.89
N VAL A 35 20.16 -7.54 3.09
CA VAL A 35 20.82 -6.82 2.00
C VAL A 35 22.28 -7.23 1.96
N THR A 36 22.74 -7.66 0.80
CA THR A 36 24.14 -8.02 0.53
C THR A 36 24.78 -7.01 -0.41
N PHE A 37 25.99 -6.59 -0.07
CA PHE A 37 26.79 -5.60 -0.78
C PHE A 37 28.08 -6.24 -1.24
N VAL A 38 28.55 -5.86 -2.42
CA VAL A 38 29.89 -6.18 -2.91
C VAL A 38 30.61 -4.89 -3.26
N GLY A 39 31.74 -4.64 -2.58
CA GLY A 39 32.57 -3.46 -2.81
C GLY A 39 33.11 -3.41 -4.24
N GLY A 40 33.22 -2.19 -4.78
CA GLY A 40 33.72 -1.94 -6.13
C GLY A 40 35.25 -2.01 -6.24
N GLU A 41 35.83 -1.15 -7.07
CA GLU A 41 37.27 -1.16 -7.38
C GLU A 41 38.17 -0.46 -6.36
N ASN A 42 37.58 0.35 -5.47
CA ASN A 42 38.25 1.06 -4.37
C ASN A 42 37.61 0.69 -3.04
N ASP A 43 38.10 1.22 -1.92
CA ASP A 43 37.38 1.21 -0.64
C ASP A 43 36.36 2.36 -0.61
N GLN A 44 35.19 2.16 0.00
CA GLN A 44 34.09 3.13 0.03
C GLN A 44 33.59 3.31 1.44
N LYS A 45 33.23 4.54 1.79
CA LYS A 45 32.55 4.83 3.04
C LYS A 45 31.04 4.75 2.80
N VAL A 46 30.42 3.75 3.39
CA VAL A 46 28.96 3.67 3.48
C VAL A 46 28.51 4.58 4.59
N GLU A 47 27.52 5.43 4.33
CA GLU A 47 26.94 6.35 5.31
C GLU A 47 25.67 5.77 5.92
N SER A 48 24.81 5.19 5.09
CA SER A 48 23.63 4.47 5.54
C SER A 48 23.13 3.50 4.48
N ILE A 49 22.36 2.51 4.94
CA ILE A 49 21.53 1.66 4.10
C ILE A 49 20.10 1.83 4.57
N ASN A 50 19.20 2.13 3.65
CA ASN A 50 17.78 2.33 3.92
C ASN A 50 16.95 1.38 3.06
N ILE A 51 15.86 0.87 3.64
CA ILE A 51 14.80 0.19 2.91
C ILE A 51 13.61 1.13 2.84
N GLU A 52 13.08 1.32 1.63
CA GLU A 52 11.96 2.19 1.36
C GLU A 52 10.80 1.39 0.77
N PHE A 53 9.62 1.52 1.37
CA PHE A 53 8.39 0.99 0.81
C PHE A 53 7.89 1.95 -0.25
N THR A 54 7.56 1.39 -1.40
CA THR A 54 7.22 2.15 -2.60
C THR A 54 5.91 1.69 -3.18
N ALA A 55 5.20 2.63 -3.81
CA ALA A 55 3.95 2.39 -4.49
C ALA A 55 3.87 3.19 -5.78
N ILE A 56 3.22 2.64 -6.81
CA ILE A 56 2.82 3.41 -7.99
C ILE A 56 1.44 4.00 -7.73
N VAL A 57 1.34 5.32 -7.87
CA VAL A 57 0.17 6.14 -7.51
C VAL A 57 -0.26 6.95 -8.72
N GLU A 58 -1.56 7.05 -8.93
CA GLU A 58 -2.20 7.87 -9.95
C GLU A 58 -2.21 9.33 -9.52
N LEU A 59 -1.83 10.22 -10.43
CA LEU A 59 -1.81 11.66 -10.25
C LEU A 59 -2.99 12.23 -11.02
N ASP A 60 -4.07 12.58 -10.35
CA ASP A 60 -5.22 13.22 -10.98
C ASP A 60 -4.85 14.61 -11.50
N ASP A 61 -4.63 14.71 -12.82
CA ASP A 61 -4.52 16.00 -13.51
C ASP A 61 -5.12 15.91 -14.91
N LYS A 62 -6.46 15.99 -14.96
CA LYS A 62 -7.26 16.43 -16.12
C LYS A 62 -6.77 15.98 -17.50
N GLY A 63 -6.74 14.68 -17.72
CA GLY A 63 -6.82 14.10 -19.08
C GLY A 63 -5.64 13.24 -19.55
N GLU A 64 -4.65 12.96 -18.70
CA GLU A 64 -3.65 11.93 -18.94
C GLU A 64 -3.46 11.09 -17.67
N ASP A 65 -3.59 9.76 -17.79
CA ASP A 65 -3.29 8.80 -16.72
C ASP A 65 -1.80 8.89 -16.37
N LYS A 66 -1.46 9.77 -15.43
CA LYS A 66 -0.08 9.97 -14.98
C LYS A 66 0.13 9.16 -13.72
N GLN A 67 1.04 8.20 -13.79
CA GLN A 67 1.48 7.45 -12.62
C GLN A 67 2.83 7.98 -12.14
N SER A 68 3.03 8.01 -10.82
CA SER A 68 4.31 8.33 -10.18
C SER A 68 4.62 7.33 -9.07
N THR A 69 5.91 7.07 -8.86
CA THR A 69 6.37 6.29 -7.70
C THR A 69 6.37 7.19 -6.47
N PHE A 70 5.77 6.72 -5.38
CA PHE A 70 5.82 7.34 -4.07
C PHE A 70 6.58 6.45 -3.10
N ASP A 71 7.43 7.07 -2.29
CA ASP A 71 8.03 6.45 -1.12
C ASP A 71 7.18 6.81 0.10
N PHE A 72 6.61 5.81 0.78
CA PHE A 72 5.65 6.04 1.87
C PHE A 72 6.12 5.54 3.23
N HIS A 73 7.20 4.77 3.28
CA HIS A 73 7.85 4.39 4.52
C HIS A 73 9.34 4.15 4.30
N ARG A 74 10.18 4.64 5.21
CA ARG A 74 11.64 4.51 5.15
C ARG A 74 12.17 4.01 6.48
N ALA A 75 13.04 3.00 6.43
CA ALA A 75 13.70 2.44 7.59
C ALA A 75 15.20 2.33 7.34
N GLN A 76 16.01 2.92 8.22
CA GLN A 76 17.47 2.74 8.18
C GLN A 76 17.82 1.38 8.78
N VAL A 77 18.46 0.52 7.97
CA VAL A 77 18.83 -0.85 8.37
C VAL A 77 20.32 -0.97 8.69
N SER A 78 21.14 -0.02 8.24
CA SER A 78 22.54 0.10 8.65
C SER A 78 22.99 1.55 8.79
N GLY A 79 23.86 1.78 9.77
CA GLY A 79 24.64 3.01 9.91
C GLY A 79 25.93 2.99 9.09
N PRO A 80 26.85 3.96 9.36
CA PRO A 80 28.08 4.09 8.60
C PRO A 80 29.06 2.94 8.82
N PHE A 81 29.71 2.48 7.76
CA PHE A 81 30.81 1.52 7.83
C PHE A 81 31.77 1.66 6.64
N GLN A 82 32.96 1.07 6.77
CA GLN A 82 33.91 0.99 5.66
C GLN A 82 33.66 -0.29 4.87
N LEU A 83 33.31 -0.15 3.59
CA LEU A 83 33.23 -1.26 2.65
C LEU A 83 34.60 -1.37 1.96
N ALA A 84 35.32 -2.47 2.19
CA ALA A 84 36.59 -2.70 1.53
C ALA A 84 36.38 -3.12 0.07
N LYS A 85 37.32 -2.77 -0.80
CA LYS A 85 37.37 -3.18 -2.20
C LYS A 85 37.09 -4.68 -2.37
N GLY A 86 36.11 -5.01 -3.22
CA GLY A 86 35.75 -6.40 -3.55
C GLY A 86 35.22 -7.24 -2.39
N SER A 87 35.06 -6.67 -1.19
CA SER A 87 34.56 -7.40 -0.03
C SER A 87 33.05 -7.54 -0.08
N THR A 88 32.55 -8.65 0.46
CA THR A 88 31.11 -8.87 0.65
C THR A 88 30.71 -8.50 2.08
N HIS A 89 29.62 -7.76 2.21
CA HIS A 89 29.02 -7.39 3.49
C HIS A 89 27.52 -7.65 3.44
N SER A 90 26.93 -8.20 4.50
CA SER A 90 25.50 -8.50 4.56
C SER A 90 24.89 -7.94 5.84
N VAL A 91 23.71 -7.33 5.70
CA VAL A 91 22.95 -6.72 6.79
C VAL A 91 21.55 -7.30 6.79
N ALA A 92 21.22 -8.10 7.81
CA ALA A 92 19.86 -8.54 8.06
C ALA A 92 19.01 -7.39 8.59
N PHE A 93 17.74 -7.33 8.20
CA PHE A 93 16.81 -6.30 8.65
C PHE A 93 15.45 -6.88 9.07
N SER A 94 14.76 -6.10 9.90
CA SER A 94 13.43 -6.38 10.41
C SER A 94 12.69 -5.06 10.54
N ILE A 95 11.66 -4.84 9.73
CA ILE A 95 10.97 -3.55 9.59
C ILE A 95 9.48 -3.76 9.83
N PRO A 96 8.85 -2.98 10.74
CA PRO A 96 7.39 -3.03 10.88
C PRO A 96 6.72 -2.49 9.62
N VAL A 97 5.79 -3.26 9.06
CA VAL A 97 4.96 -2.81 7.93
C VAL A 97 3.95 -1.78 8.46
N PRO A 98 3.85 -0.57 7.88
CA PRO A 98 2.85 0.41 8.27
C PRO A 98 1.43 -0.18 8.30
N LEU A 99 0.60 0.25 9.25
CA LEU A 99 -0.78 -0.22 9.33
C LEU A 99 -1.63 0.20 8.13
N GLU A 100 -1.30 1.34 7.53
CA GLU A 100 -1.99 1.89 6.36
C GLU A 100 -1.34 1.44 5.04
N THR A 101 -0.46 0.41 5.05
CA THR A 101 0.10 -0.13 3.80
C THR A 101 -1.04 -0.66 2.90
N PRO A 102 -1.13 -0.23 1.63
CA PRO A 102 -2.21 -0.65 0.74
C PRO A 102 -2.22 -2.14 0.48
N LEU A 103 -3.38 -2.66 0.11
CA LEU A 103 -3.55 -4.05 -0.27
C LEU A 103 -3.07 -4.26 -1.70
N SER A 104 -2.36 -5.35 -1.97
CA SER A 104 -2.05 -5.77 -3.35
C SER A 104 -2.53 -7.19 -3.65
N ALA A 105 -3.12 -7.87 -2.68
CA ALA A 105 -3.82 -9.14 -2.87
C ALA A 105 -4.96 -9.29 -1.87
N VAL A 106 -5.93 -10.14 -2.23
CA VAL A 106 -7.05 -10.53 -1.38
C VAL A 106 -7.29 -12.02 -1.54
N GLY A 107 -7.20 -12.79 -0.45
CA GLY A 107 -7.48 -14.22 -0.47
C GLY A 107 -6.50 -15.00 -1.37
N GLY A 108 -5.24 -14.56 -1.44
CA GLY A 108 -4.20 -15.12 -2.29
C GLY A 108 -4.29 -14.71 -3.76
N ARG A 109 -5.20 -13.80 -4.13
CA ARG A 109 -5.36 -13.31 -5.50
C ARG A 109 -4.81 -11.89 -5.62
N PRO A 110 -3.85 -11.64 -6.54
CA PRO A 110 -3.34 -10.29 -6.76
C PRO A 110 -4.43 -9.31 -7.24
N LEU A 111 -4.33 -8.06 -6.78
CA LEU A 111 -5.03 -6.91 -7.34
C LEU A 111 -4.17 -6.36 -8.51
N PRO A 112 -4.54 -6.58 -9.79
CA PRO A 112 -3.61 -6.48 -10.91
C PRO A 112 -2.99 -5.09 -11.15
N THR A 113 -3.69 -4.04 -10.76
CA THR A 113 -3.30 -2.62 -10.87
C THR A 113 -2.36 -2.18 -9.75
N MET A 114 -2.37 -2.89 -8.62
CA MET A 114 -1.58 -2.55 -7.43
C MET A 114 -0.12 -2.94 -7.62
N LYS A 115 0.76 -1.95 -7.59
CA LYS A 115 2.22 -2.13 -7.69
C LYS A 115 2.88 -1.59 -6.43
N LEU A 116 3.11 -2.49 -5.49
CA LEU A 116 3.81 -2.22 -4.24
C LEU A 116 5.15 -2.94 -4.23
N GLY A 117 6.12 -2.35 -3.56
CA GLY A 117 7.40 -3.00 -3.33
C GLY A 117 8.19 -2.36 -2.23
N VAL A 118 9.41 -2.86 -2.09
CA VAL A 118 10.46 -2.19 -1.35
C VAL A 118 11.64 -1.95 -2.27
N SER A 119 12.42 -0.93 -1.95
CA SER A 119 13.64 -0.60 -2.67
C SER A 119 14.74 -0.32 -1.67
N THR A 120 15.98 -0.56 -2.09
CA THR A 120 17.15 -0.35 -1.25
C THR A 120 17.85 0.92 -1.67
N GLU A 121 18.01 1.85 -0.74
CA GLU A 121 18.80 3.06 -0.95
C GLU A 121 20.12 2.93 -0.20
N LEU A 122 21.21 3.22 -0.91
CA LEU A 122 22.56 3.20 -0.39
C LEU A 122 23.16 4.60 -0.48
N ALA A 123 23.56 5.16 0.67
CA ALA A 123 24.28 6.42 0.74
C ALA A 123 25.80 6.18 0.81
N LEU A 124 26.53 6.69 -0.18
CA LEU A 124 27.99 6.58 -0.36
C LEU A 124 28.60 7.96 -0.60
N ASP A 125 29.58 8.37 0.20
CA ASP A 125 30.39 9.58 -0.05
C ASP A 125 29.58 10.86 -0.39
N ASN A 126 28.49 11.12 0.32
CA ASN A 126 27.50 12.19 0.08
C ASN A 126 26.69 12.09 -1.24
N ALA A 127 26.75 10.95 -1.93
CA ALA A 127 25.82 10.56 -2.98
C ALA A 127 24.88 9.47 -2.45
N PHE A 128 23.73 9.34 -3.08
CA PHE A 128 22.82 8.21 -2.84
C PHE A 128 22.40 7.64 -4.17
N ASP A 129 22.31 6.33 -4.21
CA ASP A 129 21.74 5.58 -5.31
C ASP A 129 20.64 4.68 -4.75
N LYS A 130 19.66 4.35 -5.59
CA LYS A 130 18.50 3.55 -5.23
C LYS A 130 18.38 2.37 -6.19
N GLY A 131 18.20 1.19 -5.62
CA GLY A 131 18.10 -0.06 -6.35
C GLY A 131 16.71 -0.29 -6.93
N ASP A 132 16.57 -1.42 -7.60
CA ASP A 132 15.30 -1.85 -8.17
C ASP A 132 14.24 -2.15 -7.09
N LEU A 133 12.99 -2.23 -7.54
CA LEU A 133 11.82 -2.51 -6.71
C LEU A 133 11.63 -4.02 -6.54
N ASP A 134 11.76 -4.51 -5.31
CA ASP A 134 11.37 -5.85 -4.88
C ASP A 134 9.85 -5.88 -4.62
N PRO A 135 9.05 -6.63 -5.39
CA PRO A 135 7.59 -6.62 -5.26
C PRO A 135 7.12 -7.12 -3.89
N LEU A 136 6.13 -6.44 -3.34
CA LEU A 136 5.49 -6.77 -2.06
C LEU A 136 4.04 -7.20 -2.30
N VAL A 137 3.66 -8.34 -1.74
CA VAL A 137 2.27 -8.82 -1.73
C VAL A 137 1.68 -8.53 -0.37
N VAL A 138 0.64 -7.71 -0.33
CA VAL A 138 0.02 -7.24 0.91
C VAL A 138 -1.42 -7.73 0.97
N GLU A 139 -1.69 -8.62 1.93
CA GLU A 139 -3.03 -9.12 2.24
C GLU A 139 -3.71 -8.26 3.31
N PRO A 140 -5.06 -8.19 3.32
CA PRO A 140 -5.81 -7.38 4.28
C PRO A 140 -5.60 -7.78 5.73
N LEU A 141 -5.74 -6.81 6.63
CA LEU A 141 -6.01 -7.05 8.04
C LEU A 141 -7.30 -7.86 8.19
N PRO A 142 -7.48 -8.65 9.28
CA PRO A 142 -8.70 -9.41 9.51
C PRO A 142 -9.99 -8.58 9.42
N ILE A 143 -9.96 -7.35 9.95
CA ILE A 143 -11.10 -6.43 9.88
C ILE A 143 -11.38 -5.92 8.46
N GLN A 144 -10.34 -5.62 7.68
CA GLN A 144 -10.49 -5.19 6.28
C GLN A 144 -11.08 -6.34 5.46
N ALA A 145 -10.55 -7.57 5.62
CA ALA A 145 -11.08 -8.77 4.99
C ALA A 145 -12.55 -9.02 5.35
N ALA A 146 -12.93 -8.80 6.62
CA ALA A 146 -14.30 -8.95 7.08
C ALA A 146 -15.25 -7.90 6.46
N VAL A 147 -14.81 -6.65 6.31
CA VAL A 147 -15.58 -5.60 5.61
C VAL A 147 -15.76 -5.95 4.13
N MET A 148 -14.69 -6.39 3.45
CA MET A 148 -14.76 -6.81 2.05
C MET A 148 -15.68 -8.02 1.85
N ALA A 149 -15.62 -9.01 2.76
CA ALA A 149 -16.54 -10.15 2.73
C ALA A 149 -18.01 -9.73 2.95
N ALA A 150 -18.26 -8.74 3.82
CA ALA A 150 -19.60 -8.20 4.03
C ALA A 150 -20.12 -7.42 2.80
N MET A 151 -19.25 -6.73 2.05
CA MET A 151 -19.59 -6.16 0.74
C MET A 151 -20.02 -7.26 -0.25
N GLU A 152 -19.26 -8.36 -0.34
CA GLU A 152 -19.61 -9.50 -1.18
C GLU A 152 -20.95 -10.14 -0.78
N GLU A 153 -21.25 -10.26 0.53
CA GLU A 153 -22.52 -10.78 1.02
C GLU A 153 -23.72 -9.88 0.64
N LEU A 154 -23.52 -8.57 0.58
CA LEU A 154 -24.52 -7.62 0.05
C LEU A 154 -24.66 -7.68 -1.48
N GLY A 155 -23.85 -8.51 -2.15
CA GLY A 155 -23.89 -8.77 -3.58
C GLY A 155 -22.97 -7.90 -4.41
N PHE A 156 -22.07 -7.12 -3.79
CA PHE A 156 -21.06 -6.37 -4.51
C PHE A 156 -19.97 -7.30 -5.07
N VAL A 157 -19.39 -6.94 -6.20
CA VAL A 157 -18.33 -7.72 -6.84
C VAL A 157 -17.10 -6.84 -7.00
N LEU A 158 -15.98 -7.28 -6.39
CA LEU A 158 -14.70 -6.60 -6.49
C LEU A 158 -14.26 -6.47 -7.96
N GLN A 159 -13.92 -5.26 -8.36
CA GLN A 159 -13.54 -4.90 -9.73
C GLN A 159 -12.01 -4.75 -9.83
N LEU A 160 -11.47 -3.72 -9.17
CA LEU A 160 -10.05 -3.40 -9.13
C LEU A 160 -9.73 -2.62 -7.85
N ALA A 161 -8.46 -2.24 -7.72
CA ALA A 161 -8.04 -1.26 -6.73
C ALA A 161 -6.87 -0.45 -7.27
N ASP A 162 -6.78 0.81 -6.93
CA ASP A 162 -5.67 1.69 -7.33
C ASP A 162 -5.23 2.57 -6.15
N LEU A 163 -4.31 3.48 -6.42
CA LEU A 163 -3.83 4.45 -5.45
C LEU A 163 -3.96 5.83 -6.02
N GLU A 164 -4.73 6.67 -5.35
CA GLU A 164 -4.96 8.04 -5.72
C GLU A 164 -4.09 8.98 -4.89
N ALA A 165 -3.44 9.94 -5.54
CA ALA A 165 -2.61 10.92 -4.85
C ALA A 165 -3.47 11.84 -3.98
N GLY A 166 -3.05 12.00 -2.72
CA GLY A 166 -3.75 12.83 -1.76
C GLY A 166 -3.87 12.17 -0.38
N THR A 167 -4.15 12.98 0.63
CA THR A 167 -4.21 12.51 2.03
C THR A 167 -5.62 12.65 2.57
N ILE A 168 -6.22 11.54 2.96
CA ILE A 168 -7.51 11.50 3.65
C ILE A 168 -7.35 12.03 5.08
N PRO A 169 -8.31 12.80 5.62
CA PRO A 169 -8.26 13.21 7.02
C PRO A 169 -8.07 12.03 8.00
N GLY A 170 -7.03 12.08 8.82
CA GLY A 170 -6.67 11.03 9.78
C GLY A 170 -5.73 9.95 9.25
N SER A 171 -5.46 9.93 7.95
CA SER A 171 -4.40 9.12 7.34
C SER A 171 -3.05 9.83 7.43
N HIS A 172 -1.96 9.04 7.47
CA HIS A 172 -0.59 9.54 7.37
C HIS A 172 0.02 9.32 5.98
N MET A 173 -0.73 8.75 5.04
CA MET A 173 -0.24 8.42 3.71
C MET A 173 -0.37 9.61 2.74
N PRO A 174 0.57 9.77 1.79
CA PRO A 174 0.51 10.80 0.75
C PRO A 174 -0.42 10.43 -0.43
N PHE A 175 -1.07 9.27 -0.33
CA PHE A 175 -2.05 8.71 -1.25
C PHE A 175 -3.08 7.92 -0.43
N TYR A 176 -4.13 7.44 -1.08
CA TYR A 176 -5.07 6.52 -0.49
C TYR A 176 -5.48 5.45 -1.50
N GLN A 177 -5.96 4.30 -1.00
CA GLN A 177 -6.40 3.20 -1.84
C GLN A 177 -7.91 3.25 -2.07
N GLU A 178 -8.33 3.24 -3.33
CA GLU A 178 -9.72 2.98 -3.70
C GLU A 178 -9.85 1.50 -4.08
N ILE A 179 -10.80 0.81 -3.46
CA ILE A 179 -11.17 -0.57 -3.82
C ILE A 179 -12.55 -0.49 -4.47
N GLU A 180 -12.60 -0.69 -5.77
CA GLU A 180 -13.80 -0.52 -6.59
C GLU A 180 -14.66 -1.77 -6.61
N TYR A 181 -15.98 -1.58 -6.56
CA TYR A 181 -16.97 -2.63 -6.63
C TYR A 181 -18.08 -2.33 -7.63
N TRP A 182 -18.42 -3.34 -8.43
CA TRP A 182 -19.69 -3.38 -9.13
C TRP A 182 -20.84 -3.64 -8.14
N PRO A 183 -21.91 -2.83 -8.16
CA PRO A 183 -23.04 -3.03 -7.27
C PRO A 183 -23.88 -4.24 -7.71
N GLY A 184 -24.36 -4.97 -6.70
CA GLY A 184 -25.31 -6.07 -6.89
C GLY A 184 -26.33 -6.12 -5.76
N GLY A 185 -27.00 -7.27 -5.62
CA GLY A 185 -28.03 -7.47 -4.59
C GLY A 185 -29.11 -6.37 -4.60
N GLU A 186 -29.40 -5.82 -3.43
CA GLU A 186 -30.40 -4.76 -3.24
C GLU A 186 -29.95 -3.37 -3.73
N PHE A 187 -28.66 -3.21 -4.05
CA PHE A 187 -28.04 -1.94 -4.47
C PHE A 187 -27.74 -1.87 -5.97
N LYS A 188 -27.98 -2.95 -6.73
CA LYS A 188 -27.64 -3.09 -8.16
C LYS A 188 -28.08 -1.91 -9.02
N ASP A 189 -29.29 -1.41 -8.80
CA ASP A 189 -29.86 -0.32 -9.61
C ASP A 189 -29.70 1.06 -8.94
N ARG A 190 -29.04 1.14 -7.78
CA ARG A 190 -28.84 2.38 -7.01
C ARG A 190 -27.50 3.04 -7.26
N PHE A 191 -26.49 2.26 -7.63
CA PHE A 191 -25.15 2.75 -7.92
C PHE A 191 -24.69 2.24 -9.28
N ARG A 192 -23.76 2.95 -9.89
CA ARG A 192 -22.95 2.44 -11.01
C ARG A 192 -21.72 1.73 -10.49
N GLU A 193 -21.16 2.26 -9.40
CA GLU A 193 -19.92 1.84 -8.77
C GLU A 193 -19.92 2.34 -7.32
N VAL A 194 -19.25 1.58 -6.45
CA VAL A 194 -18.94 1.97 -5.08
C VAL A 194 -17.46 1.74 -4.82
N GLU A 195 -16.79 2.77 -4.30
CA GLU A 195 -15.40 2.69 -3.86
C GLU A 195 -15.37 2.52 -2.34
N LEU A 196 -14.42 1.71 -1.89
CA LEU A 196 -14.12 1.44 -0.49
C LEU A 196 -12.69 1.84 -0.18
N THR A 197 -12.50 2.67 0.86
CA THR A 197 -11.17 3.04 1.35
C THR A 197 -11.06 2.78 2.84
N PHE A 198 -9.88 2.33 3.27
CA PHE A 198 -9.57 2.09 4.69
C PHE A 198 -8.56 3.11 5.21
N VAL A 199 -8.80 3.64 6.41
CA VAL A 199 -7.77 4.28 7.24
C VAL A 199 -7.56 3.38 8.46
N ALA A 200 -6.54 2.52 8.38
CA ALA A 200 -6.30 1.46 9.35
C ALA A 200 -5.56 1.97 10.59
N GLY A 201 -6.13 1.70 11.77
CA GLY A 201 -5.53 1.99 13.07
C GLY A 201 -5.32 0.73 13.90
N LYS A 202 -4.64 0.89 15.05
CA LYS A 202 -4.31 -0.22 15.95
C LYS A 202 -5.56 -0.88 16.57
N LEU A 203 -6.52 -0.06 17.00
CA LEU A 203 -7.72 -0.52 17.71
C LEU A 203 -8.95 -0.56 16.82
N SER A 204 -9.01 0.36 15.87
CA SER A 204 -10.14 0.54 14.96
C SER A 204 -9.66 0.90 13.56
N THR A 205 -10.53 0.66 12.59
CA THR A 205 -10.32 1.02 11.18
C THR A 205 -11.47 1.92 10.77
N ASP A 206 -11.16 3.06 10.16
CA ASP A 206 -12.19 3.85 9.50
C ASP A 206 -12.42 3.31 8.10
N VAL A 207 -13.70 3.17 7.77
CA VAL A 207 -14.20 2.69 6.49
C VAL A 207 -14.89 3.85 5.80
N LEU A 208 -14.42 4.18 4.61
CA LEU A 208 -14.99 5.20 3.75
C LEU A 208 -15.66 4.54 2.56
N LEU A 209 -16.86 5.00 2.22
CA LEU A 209 -17.64 4.55 1.08
C LEU A 209 -18.02 5.74 0.21
N GLN A 210 -17.69 5.65 -1.06
CA GLN A 210 -18.05 6.63 -2.09
C GLN A 210 -18.80 5.93 -3.22
N ALA A 211 -19.61 6.67 -3.97
CA ALA A 211 -20.35 6.10 -5.08
C ALA A 211 -20.51 7.11 -6.21
N ASN A 212 -20.49 6.61 -7.45
CA ASN A 212 -20.76 7.38 -8.68
C ASN A 212 -19.89 8.64 -8.88
N ASP A 213 -18.77 8.79 -8.17
CA ASP A 213 -17.87 9.94 -8.36
C ASP A 213 -16.87 9.63 -9.48
N LYS A 214 -16.39 10.67 -10.14
CA LYS A 214 -15.32 10.60 -11.14
C LYS A 214 -14.10 11.42 -10.74
N GLY A 215 -14.07 11.96 -9.51
CA GLY A 215 -12.99 12.82 -9.00
C GLY A 215 -12.44 12.40 -7.63
N GLY A 216 -12.70 11.17 -7.19
CA GLY A 216 -12.16 10.58 -5.95
C GLY A 216 -12.63 11.22 -4.64
N LEU A 217 -12.10 10.72 -3.52
CA LEU A 217 -12.48 11.13 -2.14
C LEU A 217 -12.21 12.60 -1.80
N LEU A 218 -11.34 13.26 -2.56
CA LEU A 218 -10.90 14.65 -2.31
C LEU A 218 -11.61 15.67 -3.20
N SER A 219 -12.57 15.25 -4.02
CA SER A 219 -13.36 16.15 -4.86
C SER A 219 -14.14 17.15 -3.97
N PRO A 220 -14.24 18.44 -4.35
CA PRO A 220 -14.90 19.47 -3.54
C PRO A 220 -16.44 19.32 -3.43
N ALA A 221 -17.01 18.20 -3.86
CA ALA A 221 -18.41 17.88 -3.61
C ALA A 221 -18.61 17.54 -2.13
N HIS A 222 -19.21 18.47 -1.38
CA HIS A 222 -19.43 18.40 0.07
C HIS A 222 -20.23 17.18 0.59
N ASP A 223 -20.72 16.30 -0.29
CA ASP A 223 -21.55 15.12 0.02
C ASP A 223 -20.94 13.80 -0.53
N ALA A 224 -19.64 13.76 -0.86
CA ALA A 224 -19.05 12.70 -1.70
C ALA A 224 -18.94 11.30 -1.07
N TYR A 225 -18.85 11.17 0.26
CA TYR A 225 -18.63 9.85 0.90
C TYR A 225 -19.28 9.69 2.28
N GLN A 226 -19.48 8.44 2.70
CA GLN A 226 -19.78 8.05 4.08
C GLN A 226 -18.51 7.60 4.77
N ARG A 227 -18.35 7.93 6.06
CA ARG A 227 -17.27 7.42 6.90
C ARG A 227 -17.83 6.87 8.18
N PHE A 228 -17.42 5.66 8.55
CA PHE A 228 -17.76 5.05 9.83
C PHE A 228 -16.57 4.25 10.37
N THR A 229 -16.51 4.10 11.68
CA THR A 229 -15.41 3.41 12.36
C THR A 229 -15.84 2.02 12.79
N VAL A 230 -15.03 1.01 12.50
CA VAL A 230 -15.21 -0.37 12.97
C VAL A 230 -14.11 -0.71 13.97
N GLN A 231 -14.49 -1.40 15.06
CA GLN A 231 -13.50 -1.94 16.01
C GLN A 231 -12.85 -3.19 15.42
N ASN A 232 -11.53 -3.33 15.58
CA ASN A 232 -10.78 -4.41 14.94
C ASN A 232 -11.10 -5.79 15.54
N GLU A 233 -11.35 -5.87 16.85
CA GLU A 233 -11.58 -7.13 17.57
C GLU A 233 -13.06 -7.50 17.68
N GLU A 234 -13.94 -6.51 17.88
CA GLU A 234 -15.39 -6.69 18.06
C GLU A 234 -16.18 -5.81 17.07
N PRO A 235 -16.15 -6.13 15.76
CA PRO A 235 -16.72 -5.25 14.73
C PRO A 235 -18.26 -5.18 14.72
N GLY A 236 -18.95 -6.09 15.41
CA GLY A 236 -20.40 -6.22 15.35
C GLY A 236 -20.90 -6.81 14.03
N ASP A 237 -22.12 -6.46 13.63
CA ASP A 237 -22.73 -6.89 12.37
C ASP A 237 -22.31 -5.95 11.22
N LEU A 238 -21.26 -6.35 10.50
CA LEU A 238 -20.70 -5.56 9.40
C LEU A 238 -21.64 -5.47 8.20
N VAL A 239 -22.46 -6.50 7.94
CA VAL A 239 -23.40 -6.53 6.83
C VAL A 239 -24.50 -5.49 7.05
N GLU A 240 -25.09 -5.46 8.25
CA GLU A 240 -26.09 -4.46 8.60
C GLU A 240 -25.51 -3.05 8.68
N ALA A 241 -24.29 -2.90 9.22
CA ALA A 241 -23.59 -1.61 9.23
C ALA A 241 -23.38 -1.07 7.81
N LEU A 242 -22.85 -1.88 6.90
CA LEU A 242 -22.64 -1.50 5.50
C LEU A 242 -23.97 -1.20 4.79
N ARG A 243 -24.99 -2.04 4.95
CA ARG A 243 -26.33 -1.81 4.38
C ARG A 243 -26.88 -0.45 4.81
N MET A 244 -26.74 -0.09 6.09
CA MET A 244 -27.19 1.21 6.61
C MET A 244 -26.43 2.37 5.96
N GLN A 245 -25.10 2.28 5.88
CA GLN A 245 -24.26 3.33 5.28
C GLN A 245 -24.53 3.51 3.78
N LEU A 246 -24.61 2.41 3.03
CA LEU A 246 -24.95 2.41 1.61
C LEU A 246 -26.36 2.97 1.36
N THR A 247 -27.33 2.65 2.21
CA THR A 247 -28.68 3.21 2.10
C THR A 247 -28.67 4.73 2.33
N GLN A 248 -27.93 5.21 3.34
CA GLN A 248 -27.78 6.65 3.58
C GLN A 248 -27.05 7.36 2.44
N LEU A 249 -26.03 6.72 1.86
CA LEU A 249 -25.32 7.24 0.68
C LEU A 249 -26.26 7.39 -0.52
N ALA A 250 -27.06 6.35 -0.83
CA ALA A 250 -28.05 6.42 -1.92
C ALA A 250 -29.08 7.54 -1.71
N GLN A 251 -29.56 7.72 -0.47
CA GLN A 251 -30.52 8.78 -0.14
C GLN A 251 -29.93 10.18 -0.33
N ARG A 252 -28.68 10.42 0.08
CA ARG A 252 -28.01 11.71 -0.10
C ARG A 252 -27.79 12.05 -1.57
N GLN A 253 -27.52 11.04 -2.41
CA GLN A 253 -27.39 11.24 -3.86
C GLN A 253 -28.74 11.35 -4.60
N GLY A 254 -29.87 11.25 -3.89
CA GLY A 254 -31.20 11.32 -4.49
C GLY A 254 -31.58 10.08 -5.30
N ILE A 255 -30.94 8.93 -5.03
CA ILE A 255 -31.09 7.65 -5.76
C ILE A 255 -31.90 6.64 -4.93
N ALA A 256 -32.81 7.14 -4.09
CA ALA A 256 -33.63 6.32 -3.17
C ALA A 256 -34.81 5.63 -3.87
#